data_AF-V5WF80-F1
#
_entry.id   AF-V5WF80-F1
#
_cell.length_a   1.000
_cell.length_b   1.000
_cell.length_c   1.000
_cell.angle_alpha   90.00
_cell.angle_beta   90.00
_cell.angle_gamma   90.00
#
_symmetry.space_group_name_H-M   'P 1'
#
loop_
_entity.id
_entity.type
_entity.pdbx_description
1 polymer ?
#
loop_
_entity_poly.entity_id
_entity_poly.type
_entity_poly.pdbx_seq_one_letter_code
_entity_poly.pdbx_strand_id
1 'polypeptide(L)'
;MELTTKIIPDAFKKNIPQGMRLLWKQDIEVLLVESVYCPNGHNLLVDSVRIHDEPSIKLKIQVGGQEGLVFLDSIWGSHSNLFTFLGTGLSPDAKTEAYCPYCDAHLNVKRSCSNPACDSPDQIVLYLPGRKNEIQICPRVSCPHHELIIEEIEEPVLQELSDINYFGAGQEDVFGGI
;
A
#
# COMPACT_ATOMS: atom_id res chain seq x y z
N MET A 1 5.69 -18.84 14.66
CA MET A 1 5.38 -17.40 14.70
C MET A 1 3.87 -17.33 14.65
N GLU A 2 3.23 -16.90 15.73
CA GLU A 2 1.76 -16.82 15.78
C GLU A 2 1.32 -15.75 14.79
N LEU A 3 0.43 -16.12 13.86
CA LEU A 3 -0.24 -15.16 12.99
C LEU A 3 -1.17 -14.36 13.90
N THR A 4 -0.73 -13.17 14.30
CA THR A 4 -1.60 -12.22 14.96
C THR A 4 -2.61 -11.77 13.91
N THR A 5 -3.76 -12.43 13.82
CA THR A 5 -4.91 -11.90 13.07
C THR A 5 -5.31 -10.60 13.75
N LYS A 6 -4.72 -9.50 13.28
CA LYS A 6 -5.08 -8.16 13.73
C LYS A 6 -6.44 -7.85 13.15
N ILE A 7 -7.44 -7.89 14.02
CA ILE A 7 -8.82 -7.56 13.70
C ILE A 7 -8.86 -6.07 13.37
N ILE A 8 -9.60 -5.70 12.32
CA ILE A 8 -9.82 -4.30 11.98
C ILE A 8 -10.55 -3.62 13.15
N PRO A 9 -10.02 -2.54 13.74
CA PRO A 9 -10.60 -1.93 14.94
C PRO A 9 -12.03 -1.44 14.71
N ASP A 10 -12.95 -1.72 15.65
CA ASP A 10 -14.36 -1.28 15.56
C ASP A 10 -14.50 0.24 15.43
N ALA A 11 -13.57 1.00 16.00
CA ALA A 11 -13.51 2.45 15.86
C ALA A 11 -13.30 2.87 14.40
N PHE A 12 -12.46 2.15 13.64
CA PHE A 12 -12.27 2.39 12.22
C PHE A 12 -13.50 2.01 11.40
N LYS A 13 -14.12 0.85 11.72
CA LYS A 13 -15.31 0.35 11.00
C LYS A 13 -16.48 1.32 10.99
N LYS A 14 -16.59 2.17 12.01
CA LYS A 14 -17.64 3.20 12.11
C LYS A 14 -17.48 4.31 11.08
N ASN A 15 -16.26 4.57 10.62
CA ASN A 15 -15.92 5.71 9.75
C ASN A 15 -14.94 5.28 8.64
N ILE A 16 -15.25 4.21 7.91
CA ILE A 16 -14.41 3.78 6.79
C ILE A 16 -14.41 4.88 5.72
N PRO A 17 -13.24 5.40 5.33
CA PRO A 17 -13.17 6.48 4.35
C PRO A 17 -13.66 6.01 2.98
N GLN A 18 -14.20 6.94 2.19
CA GLN A 18 -14.54 6.66 0.81
C GLN A 18 -13.32 6.13 0.05
N GLY A 19 -13.52 5.14 -0.81
CA GLY A 19 -12.44 4.48 -1.55
C GLY A 19 -11.83 3.29 -0.81
N MET A 20 -12.37 2.92 0.35
CA MET A 20 -12.08 1.67 1.04
C MET A 20 -13.36 0.97 1.46
N ARG A 21 -13.32 -0.36 1.60
CA ARG A 21 -14.42 -1.15 2.19
C ARG A 21 -13.92 -2.39 2.89
N LEU A 22 -14.77 -2.96 3.74
CA LEU A 22 -14.56 -4.30 4.29
C LEU A 22 -14.97 -5.37 3.28
N LEU A 23 -14.21 -6.44 3.23
CA LEU A 23 -14.49 -7.64 2.44
C LEU A 23 -14.24 -8.87 3.33
N TRP A 24 -15.06 -9.91 3.16
CA TRP A 24 -14.77 -11.23 3.72
C TRP A 24 -14.02 -12.07 2.70
N LYS A 25 -12.82 -12.55 3.06
CA LYS A 25 -11.97 -13.44 2.26
C LYS A 25 -11.58 -14.62 3.14
N GLN A 26 -11.90 -15.85 2.72
CA GLN A 26 -11.51 -17.08 3.44
C GLN A 26 -11.71 -17.01 4.96
N ASP A 27 -12.91 -16.57 5.37
CA ASP A 27 -13.34 -16.43 6.78
C ASP A 27 -12.61 -15.36 7.61
N ILE A 28 -11.78 -14.52 6.99
CA ILE A 28 -11.23 -13.31 7.61
C ILE A 28 -11.83 -12.05 6.98
N GLU A 29 -12.00 -11.02 7.80
CA GLU A 29 -12.38 -9.70 7.35
C GLU A 29 -11.12 -8.90 7.00
N VAL A 30 -11.08 -8.38 5.78
CA VAL A 30 -9.97 -7.60 5.24
C VAL A 30 -10.44 -6.21 4.83
N LEU A 31 -9.51 -5.26 4.81
CA LEU A 31 -9.75 -3.90 4.33
C LEU A 31 -9.25 -3.80 2.88
N LEU A 32 -10.16 -3.50 1.96
CA LEU A 32 -9.88 -3.36 0.53
C LEU A 32 -9.82 -1.89 0.13
N VAL A 33 -8.83 -1.52 -0.69
CA VAL A 33 -8.74 -0.23 -1.37
C VAL A 33 -9.47 -0.30 -2.72
N GLU A 34 -10.60 0.38 -2.85
CA GLU A 34 -11.44 0.38 -4.05
C GLU A 34 -11.19 1.55 -5.01
N SER A 35 -10.53 2.59 -4.53
CA SER A 35 -10.11 3.70 -5.39
C SER A 35 -9.03 4.51 -4.70
N VAL A 36 -7.99 4.83 -5.45
CA VAL A 36 -6.90 5.67 -4.97
C VAL A 36 -6.34 6.47 -6.13
N TYR A 37 -5.93 7.71 -5.88
CA TYR A 37 -5.71 8.72 -6.90
C TYR A 37 -4.32 9.33 -6.82
N CYS A 38 -3.80 9.71 -7.97
CA CYS A 38 -2.63 10.59 -8.05
C CYS A 38 -3.01 12.04 -7.72
N PRO A 39 -2.04 12.96 -7.52
CA PRO A 39 -2.34 14.37 -7.21
C PRO A 39 -3.10 15.11 -8.33
N ASN A 40 -3.14 14.55 -9.54
CA ASN A 40 -3.90 15.08 -10.68
C ASN A 40 -5.26 14.41 -10.88
N GLY A 41 -5.68 13.50 -10.00
CA GLY A 41 -7.03 12.92 -10.00
C GLY A 41 -7.24 11.68 -10.90
N HIS A 42 -6.17 11.06 -11.42
CA HIS A 42 -6.29 9.77 -12.11
C HIS A 42 -6.43 8.65 -11.08
N ASN A 43 -7.45 7.79 -11.23
CA ASN A 43 -7.57 6.57 -10.43
C ASN A 43 -6.44 5.60 -10.82
N LEU A 44 -5.70 5.14 -9.82
CA LEU A 44 -4.56 4.25 -9.96
C LEU A 44 -4.96 2.78 -9.88
N LEU A 45 -6.18 2.47 -9.43
CA LEU A 45 -6.71 1.11 -9.43
C LEU A 45 -7.02 0.65 -10.87
N VAL A 46 -6.60 -0.57 -11.22
CA VAL A 46 -6.82 -1.16 -12.54
C VAL A 46 -7.32 -2.60 -12.43
N ASP A 47 -8.28 -2.95 -13.29
CA ASP A 47 -8.85 -4.29 -13.33
C ASP A 47 -8.12 -5.24 -14.30
N SER A 48 -7.21 -4.71 -15.12
CA SER A 48 -6.45 -5.48 -16.11
C SER A 48 -5.44 -6.45 -15.50
N VAL A 49 -5.07 -6.22 -14.23
CA VAL A 49 -4.18 -7.07 -13.44
C VAL A 49 -4.84 -7.19 -12.07
N ARG A 50 -5.11 -8.43 -11.65
CA ARG A 50 -5.74 -8.74 -10.37
C ARG A 50 -4.77 -9.49 -9.47
N ILE A 51 -4.83 -9.19 -8.18
CA ILE A 51 -4.09 -9.87 -7.11
C ILE A 51 -5.15 -10.30 -6.09
N HIS A 52 -5.13 -11.59 -5.71
CA HIS A 52 -6.19 -12.21 -4.91
C HIS A 52 -7.60 -11.89 -5.43
N ASP A 53 -7.83 -12.04 -6.74
CA ASP A 53 -9.09 -11.74 -7.44
C ASP A 53 -9.57 -10.28 -7.42
N GLU A 54 -8.84 -9.38 -6.78
CA GLU A 54 -9.19 -7.97 -6.66
C GLU A 54 -8.36 -7.10 -7.62
N PRO A 55 -8.91 -5.97 -8.12
CA PRO A 55 -8.15 -5.01 -8.92
C PRO A 55 -6.89 -4.53 -8.18
N SER A 56 -5.81 -4.28 -8.92
CA SER A 56 -4.53 -3.87 -8.34
C SER A 56 -4.29 -2.37 -8.47
N ILE A 57 -3.42 -1.81 -7.61
CA ILE A 57 -2.97 -0.42 -7.71
C ILE A 57 -1.76 -0.36 -8.63
N LYS A 58 -1.90 0.32 -9.78
CA LYS A 58 -0.83 0.45 -10.78
C LYS A 58 -0.04 1.74 -10.58
N LEU A 59 1.27 1.60 -10.38
CA LEU A 59 2.22 2.71 -10.33
C LEU A 59 3.32 2.53 -11.38
N LYS A 60 3.87 3.63 -11.88
CA LYS A 60 5.16 3.62 -12.58
C LYS A 60 6.26 3.84 -11.56
N ILE A 61 7.31 3.03 -11.62
CA ILE A 61 8.38 2.99 -10.64
C ILE A 61 9.73 3.11 -11.34
N GLN A 62 10.61 3.93 -10.78
CA GLN A 62 12.03 3.97 -11.10
C GLN A 62 12.86 3.62 -9.86
N VAL A 63 13.76 2.65 -9.97
CA VAL A 63 14.62 2.21 -8.86
C VAL A 63 15.91 1.59 -9.39
N GLY A 64 17.06 1.99 -8.84
CA GLY A 64 18.36 1.42 -9.23
C GLY A 64 18.69 1.53 -10.73
N GLY A 65 18.20 2.59 -11.39
CA GLY A 65 18.37 2.80 -12.84
C GLY A 65 17.44 1.96 -13.73
N GLN A 66 16.54 1.18 -13.15
CA GLN A 66 15.49 0.46 -13.87
C GLN A 66 14.16 1.23 -13.79
N GLU A 67 13.35 1.16 -14.84
CA GLU A 67 12.00 1.70 -14.88
C GLU A 67 11.01 0.59 -15.27
N GLY A 68 9.83 0.59 -14.66
CA GLY A 68 8.73 -0.27 -15.06
C GLY A 68 7.43 0.05 -14.33
N LEU A 69 6.46 -0.85 -14.47
CA LEU A 69 5.22 -0.81 -13.72
C LEU A 69 5.28 -1.76 -12.53
N VAL A 70 4.66 -1.35 -11.44
CA VAL A 70 4.30 -2.22 -10.32
C VAL A 70 2.78 -2.26 -10.19
N PHE A 71 2.26 -3.42 -9.84
CA PHE A 71 0.88 -3.65 -9.46
C PHE A 71 0.89 -4.09 -8.00
N LEU A 72 0.41 -3.21 -7.12
CA LEU A 72 0.28 -3.50 -5.70
C LEU A 72 -1.07 -4.14 -5.44
N ASP A 73 -1.10 -5.04 -4.46
CA ASP A 73 -2.35 -5.54 -3.93
C ASP A 73 -3.22 -4.39 -3.40
N SER A 74 -4.53 -4.50 -3.56
CA SER A 74 -5.49 -3.57 -2.99
C SER A 74 -5.96 -3.99 -1.59
N ILE A 75 -5.65 -5.21 -1.15
CA ILE A 75 -5.88 -5.65 0.23
C ILE A 75 -4.84 -4.99 1.15
N TRP A 76 -5.31 -4.17 2.09
CA TRP A 76 -4.47 -3.52 3.10
C TRP A 76 -3.74 -4.57 3.94
N GLY A 77 -2.42 -4.39 4.15
CA GLY A 77 -1.59 -5.35 4.87
C GLY A 77 -1.14 -6.57 4.05
N SER A 78 -1.54 -6.68 2.78
CA SER A 78 -0.94 -7.61 1.83
C SER A 78 0.37 -7.05 1.26
N HIS A 79 1.33 -7.95 1.02
CA HIS A 79 2.61 -7.63 0.40
C HIS A 79 2.79 -8.26 -0.98
N SER A 80 1.72 -8.82 -1.54
CA SER A 80 1.72 -9.43 -2.88
C SER A 80 1.79 -8.35 -3.95
N ASN A 81 2.86 -8.37 -4.75
CA ASN A 81 3.11 -7.34 -5.76
C ASN A 81 3.62 -7.98 -7.05
N LEU A 82 3.18 -7.45 -8.20
CA LEU A 82 3.68 -7.86 -9.52
C LEU A 82 4.47 -6.74 -10.17
N PHE A 83 5.57 -7.08 -10.83
CA PHE A 83 6.48 -6.13 -11.46
C PHE A 83 6.66 -6.47 -12.94
N THR A 84 6.74 -5.45 -13.79
CA THR A 84 7.06 -5.65 -15.23
C THR A 84 8.56 -5.66 -15.51
N PHE A 85 9.40 -5.63 -14.47
CA PHE A 85 10.85 -5.62 -14.57
C PHE A 85 11.46 -6.59 -13.56
N LEU A 86 12.63 -7.13 -13.90
CA LEU A 86 13.38 -8.02 -13.02
C LEU A 86 14.18 -7.15 -12.04
N GLY A 87 13.62 -6.90 -10.85
CA GLY A 87 14.25 -6.15 -9.75
C GLY A 87 15.50 -6.81 -9.15
N THR A 88 16.25 -7.58 -9.95
CA THR A 88 17.48 -8.25 -9.54
C THR A 88 18.59 -7.24 -9.30
N GLY A 89 19.30 -7.39 -8.17
CA GLY A 89 20.45 -6.55 -7.85
C GLY A 89 20.11 -5.16 -7.28
N LEU A 90 18.85 -4.92 -6.89
CA LEU A 90 18.50 -3.72 -6.15
C LEU A 90 19.14 -3.75 -4.76
N SER A 91 19.79 -2.65 -4.37
CA SER A 91 20.28 -2.48 -3.01
C SER A 91 19.09 -2.41 -2.04
N PRO A 92 19.17 -2.99 -0.83
CA PRO A 92 18.18 -2.79 0.22
C PRO A 92 17.94 -1.31 0.56
N ASP A 93 18.95 -0.46 0.38
CA ASP A 93 18.89 0.98 0.61
C ASP A 93 18.41 1.78 -0.62
N ALA A 94 18.17 1.10 -1.74
CA ALA A 94 17.66 1.76 -2.93
C ALA A 94 16.32 2.44 -2.63
N LYS A 95 16.19 3.68 -3.11
CA LYS A 95 14.96 4.45 -3.04
C LYS A 95 14.24 4.36 -4.37
N THR A 96 12.94 4.20 -4.25
CA THR A 96 12.01 4.07 -5.34
C THR A 96 11.38 5.42 -5.62
N GLU A 97 11.47 5.89 -6.85
CA GLU A 97 10.68 7.02 -7.33
C GLU A 97 9.40 6.49 -7.97
N ALA A 98 8.26 6.99 -7.50
CA ALA A 98 6.94 6.58 -7.95
C ALA A 98 6.28 7.71 -8.73
N TYR A 99 5.60 7.32 -9.80
CA TYR A 99 4.97 8.21 -10.74
C TYR A 99 3.58 7.70 -11.10
N CYS A 100 2.66 8.62 -11.36
CA CYS A 100 1.39 8.27 -11.96
C CYS A 100 1.63 7.70 -13.37
N PRO A 101 1.11 6.50 -13.70
CA PRO A 101 1.34 5.87 -15.00
C PRO A 101 0.56 6.52 -16.16
N TYR A 102 -0.27 7.53 -15.88
CA TYR A 102 -1.12 8.21 -16.85
C TYR A 102 -0.68 9.63 -17.20
N CYS A 103 -0.06 10.32 -16.25
CA CYS A 103 0.32 11.74 -16.40
C CYS A 103 1.72 12.05 -15.88
N ASP A 104 2.48 11.04 -15.47
CA ASP A 104 3.86 11.15 -14.97
C ASP A 104 4.04 12.10 -13.79
N ALA A 105 2.96 12.44 -13.08
CA ALA A 105 3.04 13.17 -11.83
C ALA A 105 3.85 12.38 -10.82
N HIS A 106 4.91 13.01 -10.28
CA HIS A 106 5.73 12.45 -9.21
C HIS A 106 4.89 12.28 -7.94
N LEU A 107 4.96 11.10 -7.35
CA LEU A 107 4.15 10.72 -6.17
C LEU A 107 4.95 10.80 -4.88
N ASN A 108 6.28 10.89 -4.94
CA ASN A 108 7.09 11.05 -3.74
C ASN A 108 7.02 12.50 -3.25
N VAL A 109 6.78 12.65 -1.95
CA VAL A 109 6.78 13.93 -1.25
C VAL A 109 7.85 13.93 -0.16
N LYS A 110 8.34 15.13 0.20
CA LYS A 110 9.30 15.30 1.30
C LYS A 110 8.57 15.15 2.64
N ARG A 111 8.60 13.94 3.19
CA ARG A 111 8.00 13.54 4.47
C ARG A 111 8.78 12.36 5.01
N SER A 112 9.22 12.42 6.26
CA SER A 112 10.01 11.35 6.87
C SER A 112 9.19 10.10 7.09
N CYS A 113 9.83 8.93 7.00
CA CYS A 113 9.21 7.66 7.36
C CYS A 113 8.91 7.60 8.87
N SER A 114 7.71 7.16 9.25
CA SER A 114 7.31 7.03 10.66
C SER A 114 7.95 5.81 11.35
N ASN A 115 8.53 4.88 10.58
CA ASN A 115 9.27 3.75 11.14
C ASN A 115 10.59 4.21 11.78
N PRO A 116 10.81 4.02 13.09
CA PRO A 116 12.04 4.44 13.77
C PRO A 116 13.33 3.80 13.24
N ALA A 117 13.22 2.65 12.57
CA ALA A 117 14.35 1.96 11.94
C ALA A 117 14.64 2.45 10.51
N CYS A 118 13.91 3.47 10.02
CA CYS A 118 14.06 4.01 8.67
C CYS A 118 14.27 5.53 8.72
N ASP A 119 15.30 5.99 8.02
CA ASP A 119 15.66 7.41 7.87
C ASP A 119 15.30 7.94 6.47
N SER A 120 14.34 7.33 5.77
CA SER A 120 13.86 7.87 4.49
C SER A 120 13.23 9.24 4.72
N PRO A 121 13.68 10.30 4.02
CA PRO A 121 13.10 11.66 4.10
C PRO A 121 11.93 11.86 3.13
N ASP A 122 11.53 10.79 2.44
CA ASP A 122 10.52 10.78 1.40
C ASP A 122 9.47 9.69 1.68
N GLN A 123 8.23 9.96 1.27
CA GLN A 123 7.10 9.04 1.27
C GLN A 123 6.42 9.09 -0.11
N ILE A 124 5.96 7.95 -0.61
CA ILE A 124 5.04 7.89 -1.75
C ILE A 124 3.63 8.15 -1.23
N VAL A 125 2.92 9.11 -1.81
CA VAL A 125 1.55 9.48 -1.37
C VAL A 125 0.53 9.16 -2.45
N LEU A 126 -0.48 8.41 -2.06
CA LEU A 126 -1.67 8.11 -2.84
C LEU A 126 -2.90 8.69 -2.14
N TYR A 127 -3.80 9.35 -2.87
CA TYR A 127 -4.95 10.02 -2.28
C TYR A 127 -6.20 9.15 -2.34
N LEU A 128 -6.93 9.05 -1.23
CA LEU A 128 -8.31 8.55 -1.28
C LEU A 128 -9.24 9.62 -1.90
N PRO A 129 -10.45 9.24 -2.35
CA PRO A 129 -11.48 10.17 -2.80
C PRO A 129 -11.60 11.45 -1.95
N GLY A 130 -11.70 12.59 -2.61
CA GLY A 130 -11.79 13.90 -1.95
C GLY A 130 -10.45 14.50 -1.50
N ARG A 131 -9.33 13.76 -1.59
CA ARG A 131 -7.95 14.22 -1.30
C ARG A 131 -7.70 14.72 0.14
N LYS A 132 -8.59 14.36 1.07
CA LYS A 132 -8.41 14.63 2.50
C LYS A 132 -7.62 13.54 3.22
N ASN A 133 -7.74 12.33 2.70
CA ASN A 133 -7.16 11.14 3.29
C ASN A 133 -6.10 10.55 2.34
N GLU A 134 -5.05 9.98 2.92
CA GLU A 134 -3.85 9.55 2.19
C GLU A 134 -3.45 8.13 2.60
N ILE A 135 -2.91 7.39 1.64
CA ILE A 135 -2.08 6.21 1.88
C ILE A 135 -0.63 6.65 1.67
N GLN A 136 0.22 6.42 2.67
CA GLN A 136 1.65 6.67 2.56
C GLN A 136 2.44 5.37 2.55
N ILE A 137 3.48 5.32 1.71
CA ILE A 137 4.31 4.13 1.52
C ILE A 137 5.78 4.55 1.51
N CYS A 138 6.60 3.86 2.31
CA CYS A 138 8.03 4.13 2.32
C CYS A 138 8.65 3.76 0.95
N PRO A 139 9.41 4.66 0.30
CA PRO A 139 10.04 4.37 -0.99
C PRO A 139 11.27 3.47 -0.89
N ARG A 140 11.78 3.18 0.32
CA ARG A 140 12.98 2.35 0.50
C ARG A 140 12.61 0.87 0.32
N VAL A 141 13.33 0.17 -0.55
CA VAL A 141 13.08 -1.24 -0.89
C VAL A 141 13.03 -2.16 0.35
N SER A 142 13.89 -1.91 1.34
CA SER A 142 13.94 -2.69 2.58
C SER A 142 12.92 -2.33 3.65
N CYS A 143 12.15 -1.24 3.48
CA CYS A 143 11.23 -0.76 4.50
C CYS A 143 9.77 -1.12 4.14
N PRO A 144 9.11 -2.02 4.89
CA PRO A 144 7.72 -2.41 4.61
C PRO A 144 6.69 -1.40 5.12
N HIS A 145 7.12 -0.28 5.69
CA HIS A 145 6.24 0.66 6.37
C HIS A 145 5.30 1.36 5.39
N HIS A 146 4.03 1.35 5.76
CA HIS A 146 2.94 2.06 5.13
C HIS A 146 1.95 2.48 6.22
N GLU A 147 1.21 3.57 5.99
CA GLU A 147 0.28 4.12 6.96
C GLU A 147 -0.92 4.79 6.27
N LEU A 148 -2.07 4.78 6.94
CA LEU A 148 -3.26 5.54 6.56
C LEU A 148 -3.26 6.86 7.32
N ILE A 149 -3.51 7.97 6.61
CA ILE A 149 -3.78 9.27 7.20
C ILE A 149 -5.23 9.62 6.91
N ILE A 150 -6.08 9.60 7.94
CA ILE A 150 -7.51 9.87 7.83
C ILE A 150 -7.88 11.02 8.78
N GLU A 151 -8.37 12.15 8.25
CA GLU A 151 -8.63 13.38 9.03
C GLU A 151 -9.59 13.14 10.22
N GLU A 152 -10.52 12.21 10.07
CA GLU A 152 -11.63 11.97 11.01
C GLU A 152 -11.39 10.80 11.98
N ILE A 153 -10.20 10.18 11.96
CA ILE A 153 -9.87 9.00 12.79
C ILE A 153 -8.64 9.30 13.64
N GLU A 154 -8.71 8.92 14.92
CA GLU A 154 -7.61 9.14 15.86
C GLU A 154 -6.38 8.29 15.53
N GLU A 155 -5.19 8.88 15.67
CA GLU A 155 -3.89 8.24 15.40
C GLU A 155 -3.71 6.85 16.03
N PRO A 156 -4.12 6.57 17.29
CA PRO A 156 -3.97 5.22 17.85
C PRO A 156 -4.71 4.14 17.04
N VAL A 157 -5.87 4.47 16.49
CA VAL A 157 -6.66 3.54 15.66
C VAL A 157 -5.99 3.31 14.31
N LEU A 158 -5.41 4.37 13.73
CA LEU A 158 -4.65 4.29 12.47
C LEU A 158 -3.33 3.53 12.63
N GLN A 159 -2.70 3.64 13.80
CA GLN A 159 -1.50 2.87 14.13
C GLN A 159 -1.82 1.37 14.23
N GLU A 160 -2.92 0.98 14.88
CA GLU A 160 -3.38 -0.42 14.94
C GLU A 160 -3.64 -1.01 13.54
N LEU A 161 -4.13 -0.21 12.59
CA LEU A 161 -4.34 -0.61 11.20
C LEU A 161 -3.03 -0.74 10.42
N SER A 162 -2.11 0.20 10.58
CA SER A 162 -0.79 0.17 9.91
C SER A 162 0.05 -1.05 10.31
N ASP A 163 -0.30 -1.60 11.46
CA ASP A 163 0.25 -2.79 12.07
C ASP A 163 -0.30 -4.09 11.46
N ILE A 164 -1.41 -4.05 10.71
CA ILE A 164 -2.00 -5.20 10.02
C ILE A 164 -1.04 -5.66 8.93
N ASN A 165 -0.60 -6.90 9.05
CA ASN A 165 0.26 -7.54 8.09
C ASN A 165 -0.17 -8.99 7.96
N TYR A 166 -0.64 -9.39 6.77
CA TYR A 166 -1.07 -10.76 6.51
C TYR A 166 0.11 -11.69 6.15
N PHE A 167 1.36 -11.22 6.31
CA PHE A 167 2.57 -12.02 6.09
C PHE A 167 3.13 -12.60 7.40
N GLY A 168 3.27 -13.93 7.45
CA GLY A 168 4.09 -14.65 8.43
C GLY A 168 5.41 -15.10 7.81
N ALA A 169 6.53 -14.92 8.51
CA ALA A 169 7.82 -15.40 8.04
C ALA A 169 7.79 -16.92 7.78
N GLY A 170 7.74 -17.32 6.50
CA GLY A 170 8.02 -18.68 6.06
C GLY A 170 6.84 -19.64 5.87
N GLN A 171 5.59 -19.18 5.76
CA GLN A 171 4.48 -20.02 5.30
C GLN A 171 3.63 -19.31 4.25
N GLU A 172 2.96 -20.12 3.42
CA GLU A 172 2.15 -19.76 2.26
C GLU A 172 1.28 -18.52 2.49
N ASP A 173 1.18 -17.67 1.46
CA ASP A 173 0.27 -16.52 1.40
C ASP A 173 -1.10 -16.93 1.96
N VAL A 174 -1.61 -16.21 2.96
CA VAL A 174 -2.85 -16.58 3.67
C VAL A 174 -4.02 -16.70 2.68
N PHE A 175 -3.93 -16.00 1.55
CA PHE A 175 -4.92 -16.01 0.48
C PHE A 175 -4.75 -17.16 -0.54
N GLY A 176 -3.74 -18.02 -0.38
CA GLY A 176 -3.39 -19.07 -1.33
C GLY A 176 -2.64 -18.52 -2.54
N GLY A 177 -1.53 -19.17 -2.91
CA GLY A 177 -0.74 -18.77 -4.06
C GLY A 177 -1.48 -18.98 -5.40
N ILE A 178 -1.43 -17.92 -6.23
CA ILE A 178 -1.85 -17.77 -7.64
C ILE A 178 -3.30 -18.09 -7.99
#